data_AF-A0A939AEU3-F1
#
_entry.id   AF-A0A939AEU3-F1
#
_cell.length_a   1.000
_cell.length_b   1.000
_cell.length_c   1.000
_cell.angle_alpha   90.00
_cell.angle_beta   90.00
_cell.angle_gamma   90.00
#
_symmetry.space_group_name_H-M   'P 1'
#
loop_
_entity.id
_entity.type
_entity.pdbx_description
1 polymer ?
#
loop_
_entity_poly.entity_id
_entity_poly.type
_entity_poly.pdbx_seq_one_letter_code
_entity_poly.pdbx_strand_id
1 'polypeptide(L)'
;MICDGGGFVKSDISIDTILCFGRVVNMRIIICIMLLVLLAGCDLFKLRDADPPADPAPWSYDYTFAGSAVSNLRFCYIDARNYVKYAGLFTSDYRFHFAVQDINDYNISQIWDRGNERDMLNNLHNWMGTGTIELTLHSIINQPDEINATDAVFYRTYVLKTERSTVEQEYQGKLELHLRLQDGAWKIKHWYDFRSGVYPTWGKLKYDFAI
;
A
#
# COMPACT_ATOMS: atom_id res chain seq x y z
N MET A 1 87.73 18.21 5.63
CA MET A 1 87.42 16.79 5.90
C MET A 1 86.55 16.31 4.76
N ILE A 2 87.08 15.35 4.02
CA ILE A 2 86.59 14.83 2.75
C ILE A 2 85.45 13.84 3.00
N CYS A 3 84.48 13.82 2.08
CA CYS A 3 83.77 12.68 1.46
C CYS A 3 82.54 13.27 0.74
N ASP A 4 82.63 13.52 -0.57
CA ASP A 4 82.16 12.63 -1.66
C ASP A 4 80.65 12.34 -1.53
N GLY A 5 79.79 12.64 -2.51
CA GLY A 5 79.95 12.60 -3.96
C GLY A 5 78.76 11.76 -4.47
N GLY A 6 77.99 12.27 -5.44
CA GLY A 6 76.87 11.49 -5.98
C GLY A 6 75.84 12.34 -6.70
N GLY A 7 76.02 12.48 -8.01
CA GLY A 7 75.22 13.33 -8.86
C GLY A 7 73.80 12.83 -9.07
N PHE A 8 72.92 13.80 -9.31
CA PHE A 8 71.56 13.64 -9.81
C PHE A 8 71.60 13.03 -11.22
N VAL A 9 71.33 11.73 -11.34
CA VAL A 9 71.13 11.08 -12.65
C VAL A 9 69.66 11.18 -13.01
N LYS A 10 69.40 11.95 -14.07
CA LYS A 10 68.15 11.96 -14.83
C LYS A 10 67.91 10.53 -15.36
N SER A 11 66.94 9.80 -14.83
CA SER A 11 66.46 8.57 -15.47
C SER A 11 65.23 8.90 -16.31
N ASP A 12 65.47 9.15 -17.58
CA ASP A 12 64.46 9.14 -18.63
C ASP A 12 63.75 7.78 -18.59
N ILE A 13 62.50 7.77 -18.12
CA ILE A 13 61.63 6.60 -18.25
C ILE A 13 61.24 6.56 -19.74
N SER A 14 62.04 5.82 -20.52
CA SER A 14 61.69 5.51 -21.90
C SER A 14 60.38 4.70 -21.92
N ILE A 15 59.44 5.20 -22.72
CA ILE A 15 58.17 4.56 -23.11
C ILE A 15 58.39 3.16 -23.72
N ASP A 16 59.62 2.80 -24.08
CA ASP A 16 59.99 1.46 -24.56
C ASP A 16 59.91 0.36 -23.50
N THR A 17 59.82 0.70 -22.21
CA THR A 17 59.70 -0.34 -21.15
C THR A 17 58.28 -0.90 -21.03
N ILE A 18 57.27 -0.19 -21.54
CA ILE A 18 55.87 -0.67 -21.55
C ILE A 18 55.60 -1.59 -22.76
N LEU A 19 56.45 -1.54 -23.79
CA LEU A 19 56.26 -2.33 -25.03
C LEU A 19 57.01 -3.68 -25.02
N CYS A 20 57.77 -4.01 -23.97
CA CYS A 20 58.44 -5.31 -23.82
C CYS A 20 57.66 -6.35 -22.98
N PHE A 21 56.40 -6.08 -22.61
CA PHE A 21 55.44 -7.15 -22.26
C PHE A 21 54.70 -7.69 -23.51
N GLY A 22 55.11 -7.26 -24.70
CA GLY A 22 54.68 -7.78 -25.99
C GLY A 22 55.55 -8.95 -26.46
N ARG A 23 55.59 -10.06 -25.72
CA ARG A 23 56.17 -11.31 -26.24
C ARG A 23 55.40 -12.52 -25.71
N VAL A 24 54.48 -12.98 -26.54
CA VAL A 24 53.87 -14.31 -26.49
C VAL A 24 53.05 -14.55 -25.22
N VAL A 25 51.86 -13.92 -25.15
CA VAL A 25 50.74 -14.67 -24.57
C VAL A 25 50.61 -15.89 -25.48
N ASN A 26 51.13 -17.03 -25.02
CA ASN A 26 51.13 -18.27 -25.79
C ASN A 26 49.74 -18.46 -26.37
N MET A 27 49.62 -18.79 -27.66
CA MET A 27 48.32 -19.09 -28.30
C MET A 27 47.53 -20.11 -27.46
N ARG A 28 48.24 -21.02 -26.78
CA ARG A 28 47.70 -21.95 -25.77
C ARG A 28 47.04 -21.27 -24.58
N ILE A 29 47.60 -20.19 -24.04
CA ILE A 29 47.05 -19.41 -22.91
C ILE A 29 45.79 -18.66 -23.33
N ILE A 30 45.76 -18.05 -24.53
CA ILE A 30 44.55 -17.39 -25.05
C ILE A 30 43.42 -18.41 -25.25
N ILE A 31 43.74 -19.58 -25.81
CA ILE A 31 42.79 -20.69 -25.96
C ILE A 31 42.29 -21.16 -24.59
N CYS A 32 43.17 -21.28 -23.58
CA CYS A 32 42.76 -21.65 -22.22
C CYS A 32 41.83 -20.61 -21.57
N ILE A 33 42.10 -19.31 -21.75
CA ILE A 33 41.24 -18.24 -21.21
C ILE A 33 39.88 -18.24 -21.92
N MET A 34 39.85 -18.41 -23.25
CA MET A 34 38.60 -18.49 -24.01
C MET A 34 37.78 -19.73 -23.61
N LEU A 35 38.43 -20.87 -23.36
CA LEU A 35 37.78 -22.07 -22.82
C LEU A 35 37.23 -21.87 -21.40
N LEU A 36 37.98 -21.17 -20.53
CA LEU A 36 37.52 -20.83 -19.17
C LEU A 36 36.29 -19.93 -19.17
N VAL A 37 36.25 -18.92 -20.06
CA VAL A 37 35.08 -18.04 -20.21
C VAL A 37 33.87 -18.81 -20.75
N LEU A 38 34.08 -19.74 -21.69
CA LEU A 38 33.01 -20.61 -22.20
C LEU A 38 32.49 -21.58 -21.12
N LEU A 39 33.35 -22.10 -20.24
CA LEU A 39 32.97 -22.97 -19.13
C LEU A 39 32.24 -22.20 -18.00
N ALA A 40 32.59 -20.93 -17.77
CA ALA A 40 31.94 -20.07 -16.78
C ALA A 40 30.57 -19.52 -17.25
N GLY A 41 30.29 -19.56 -18.56
CA GLY A 41 29.02 -19.08 -19.14
C GLY A 41 27.81 -20.00 -18.95
N CYS A 42 28.01 -21.24 -18.46
CA CYS A 42 26.91 -22.20 -18.26
C CYS A 42 25.88 -21.76 -17.20
N ASP A 43 26.20 -20.77 -16.36
CA ASP A 43 25.31 -20.27 -15.31
C ASP A 43 24.59 -18.95 -15.70
N LEU A 44 24.92 -18.36 -16.85
CA LEU A 44 24.34 -17.07 -17.30
C LEU A 44 22.86 -17.18 -17.70
N PHE A 45 22.38 -18.40 -17.96
CA PHE A 45 21.01 -18.70 -18.35
C PHE A 45 20.25 -19.53 -17.31
N LYS A 46 20.68 -19.53 -16.04
CA LYS A 46 19.77 -20.03 -15.01
C LYS A 46 18.52 -19.16 -15.02
N LEU A 47 17.42 -19.76 -15.46
CA LEU A 47 16.09 -19.20 -15.31
C LEU A 47 15.96 -18.86 -13.84
N ARG A 48 15.73 -17.58 -13.55
CA ARG A 48 15.30 -17.15 -12.23
C ARG A 48 14.09 -18.01 -11.87
N ASP A 49 14.12 -18.66 -10.70
CA ASP A 49 12.96 -19.37 -10.22
C ASP A 49 11.77 -18.41 -10.25
N ALA A 50 10.65 -18.88 -10.78
CA ALA A 50 9.43 -18.08 -10.79
C ALA A 50 9.11 -17.71 -9.35
N ASP A 51 8.94 -16.42 -9.06
CA ASP A 51 8.39 -16.04 -7.76
C ASP A 51 7.03 -16.75 -7.62
N PRO A 52 6.72 -17.31 -6.44
CA PRO A 52 5.40 -17.86 -6.21
C PRO A 52 4.35 -16.76 -6.46
N PRO A 53 3.17 -17.13 -6.99
CA PRO A 53 2.12 -16.15 -7.22
C PRO A 53 1.80 -15.45 -5.90
N ALA A 54 1.74 -14.12 -5.94
CA ALA A 54 1.37 -13.34 -4.77
C ALA A 54 -0.03 -13.77 -4.30
N ASP A 55 -0.22 -13.85 -2.98
CA ASP A 55 -1.50 -14.20 -2.40
C ASP A 55 -2.61 -13.26 -2.92
N PRO A 56 -3.80 -13.81 -3.21
CA PRO A 56 -4.92 -13.00 -3.70
C PRO A 56 -5.31 -11.95 -2.65
N ALA A 57 -5.71 -10.77 -3.12
CA ALA A 57 -6.23 -9.74 -2.23
C ALA A 57 -7.46 -10.26 -1.46
N PRO A 58 -7.55 -10.01 -0.15
CA PRO A 58 -8.65 -10.50 0.67
C PRO A 58 -9.97 -9.91 0.14
N TRP A 59 -10.95 -10.78 -0.11
CA TRP A 59 -12.28 -10.39 -0.58
C TRP A 59 -13.29 -11.47 -0.24
N SER A 60 -14.45 -11.08 0.28
CA SER A 60 -15.60 -11.97 0.45
C SER A 60 -16.41 -12.02 -0.83
N TYR A 61 -16.55 -13.23 -1.39
CA TYR A 61 -17.35 -13.50 -2.59
C TYR A 61 -18.78 -13.93 -2.28
N ASP A 62 -19.16 -14.00 -0.99
CA ASP A 62 -20.54 -14.30 -0.59
C ASP A 62 -21.37 -13.01 -0.64
N TYR A 63 -21.93 -12.72 -1.80
CA TYR A 63 -22.80 -11.56 -2.02
C TYR A 63 -24.21 -11.70 -1.43
N THR A 64 -24.58 -12.89 -0.94
CA THR A 64 -25.89 -13.15 -0.35
C THR A 64 -25.96 -12.72 1.11
N PHE A 65 -24.83 -12.72 1.79
CA PHE A 65 -24.71 -12.30 3.18
C PHE A 65 -24.38 -10.80 3.30
N ALA A 66 -25.23 -10.04 4.00
CA ALA A 66 -25.06 -8.60 4.16
C ALA A 66 -23.75 -8.22 4.88
N GLY A 67 -23.30 -9.06 5.82
CA GLY A 67 -22.04 -8.84 6.52
C GLY A 67 -20.80 -8.93 5.62
N SER A 68 -20.89 -9.59 4.45
CA SER A 68 -19.79 -9.60 3.48
C SER A 68 -19.45 -8.22 2.96
N ALA A 69 -20.44 -7.33 2.79
CA ALA A 69 -20.19 -5.94 2.38
C ALA A 69 -19.42 -5.16 3.46
N VAL A 70 -19.69 -5.42 4.75
CA VAL A 70 -18.96 -4.82 5.88
C VAL A 70 -17.51 -5.33 5.93
N SER A 71 -17.30 -6.63 5.72
CA SER A 71 -15.94 -7.21 5.61
C SER A 71 -15.18 -6.66 4.40
N ASN A 72 -15.84 -6.53 3.25
CA ASN A 72 -15.25 -5.98 2.03
C ASN A 72 -14.91 -4.50 2.18
N LEU A 73 -15.74 -3.71 2.87
CA LEU A 73 -15.42 -2.35 3.27
C LEU A 73 -14.09 -2.31 4.03
N ARG A 74 -13.92 -3.19 5.02
CA ARG A 74 -12.64 -3.31 5.74
C ARG A 74 -11.49 -3.69 4.81
N PHE A 75 -11.68 -4.67 3.93
CA PHE A 75 -10.66 -5.13 2.99
C PHE A 75 -10.19 -4.06 2.00
N CYS A 76 -11.05 -3.12 1.62
CA CYS A 76 -10.69 -1.99 0.77
C CYS A 76 -9.73 -1.00 1.45
N TYR A 77 -9.79 -0.87 2.78
CA TYR A 77 -8.90 0.02 3.53
C TYR A 77 -7.55 -0.63 3.84
N ILE A 78 -7.52 -1.92 4.16
CA ILE A 78 -6.27 -2.59 4.54
C ILE A 78 -5.41 -2.99 3.33
N ASP A 79 -6.00 -3.13 2.13
CA ASP A 79 -5.30 -3.57 0.93
C ASP A 79 -5.63 -2.69 -0.28
N ALA A 80 -4.63 -1.94 -0.75
CA ALA A 80 -4.75 -1.01 -1.89
C ALA A 80 -5.20 -1.69 -3.20
N ARG A 81 -4.96 -3.01 -3.36
CA ARG A 81 -5.38 -3.77 -4.55
C ARG A 81 -6.90 -3.83 -4.69
N ASN A 82 -7.64 -3.64 -3.59
CA ASN A 82 -9.10 -3.66 -3.57
C ASN A 82 -9.74 -2.31 -3.91
N TYR A 83 -8.97 -1.23 -4.10
CA TYR A 83 -9.55 0.12 -4.31
C TYR A 83 -10.52 0.16 -5.50
N VAL A 84 -10.23 -0.58 -6.58
CA VAL A 84 -11.08 -0.64 -7.79
C VAL A 84 -12.48 -1.18 -7.51
N LYS A 85 -12.62 -2.01 -6.47
CA LYS A 85 -13.91 -2.59 -6.05
C LYS A 85 -14.66 -1.71 -5.05
N TYR A 86 -13.99 -0.72 -4.46
CA TYR A 86 -14.53 0.09 -3.36
C TYR A 86 -15.81 0.84 -3.75
N ALA A 87 -15.79 1.53 -4.88
CA ALA A 87 -16.96 2.26 -5.37
C ALA A 87 -18.18 1.34 -5.62
N GLY A 88 -17.94 0.05 -5.91
CA GLY A 88 -18.98 -0.96 -6.13
C GLY A 88 -19.70 -1.40 -4.85
N LEU A 89 -19.15 -1.10 -3.68
CA LEU A 89 -19.81 -1.36 -2.39
C LEU A 89 -20.96 -0.40 -2.10
N PHE A 90 -21.09 0.69 -2.86
CA PHE A 90 -22.05 1.76 -2.59
C PHE A 90 -23.17 1.80 -3.62
N THR A 91 -24.37 2.17 -3.17
CA THR A 91 -25.47 2.50 -4.10
C THR A 91 -25.17 3.79 -4.85
N SER A 92 -25.87 4.04 -5.97
CA SER A 92 -25.68 5.28 -6.73
C SER A 92 -26.14 6.54 -5.98
N ASP A 93 -27.08 6.38 -5.05
CA ASP A 93 -27.61 7.43 -4.18
C ASP A 93 -26.93 7.49 -2.80
N TYR A 94 -25.78 6.84 -2.65
CA TYR A 94 -25.06 6.75 -1.38
C TYR A 94 -24.77 8.11 -0.74
N ARG A 95 -24.88 8.18 0.59
CA ARG A 95 -24.50 9.34 1.41
C ARG A 95 -23.74 8.93 2.66
N PHE A 96 -22.67 9.67 2.93
CA PHE A 96 -21.98 9.64 4.22
C PHE A 96 -22.42 10.82 5.08
N HIS A 97 -22.62 10.56 6.37
CA HIS A 97 -23.03 11.53 7.37
C HIS A 97 -21.95 11.64 8.43
N PHE A 98 -21.24 12.77 8.43
CA PHE A 98 -20.19 13.06 9.41
C PHE A 98 -20.76 13.23 10.82
N ALA A 99 -19.93 12.93 11.81
CA ALA A 99 -20.24 13.25 13.21
C ALA A 99 -20.37 14.76 13.38
N VAL A 100 -21.45 15.21 14.04
CA VAL A 100 -21.73 16.65 14.28
C VAL A 100 -20.59 17.35 15.02
N GLN A 101 -19.92 16.64 15.93
CA GLN A 101 -18.76 17.17 16.66
C GLN A 101 -17.59 17.45 15.73
N ASP A 102 -17.28 16.55 14.80
CA ASP A 102 -16.18 16.74 13.85
C ASP A 102 -16.50 17.82 12.81
N ILE A 103 -17.77 17.98 12.43
CA ILE A 103 -18.23 19.10 11.62
C ILE A 103 -17.86 20.43 12.29
N ASN A 104 -18.15 20.57 13.59
CA ASN A 104 -17.90 21.81 14.32
C ASN A 104 -16.41 22.03 14.60
N ASP A 105 -15.70 20.99 15.04
CA ASP A 105 -14.29 21.09 15.44
C ASP A 105 -13.35 21.35 14.25
N TYR A 106 -13.66 20.76 13.08
CA TYR A 106 -12.82 20.83 11.88
C TYR A 106 -13.44 21.62 10.74
N ASN A 107 -14.60 22.26 10.98
CA ASN A 107 -15.33 23.05 9.99
C ASN A 107 -15.62 22.27 8.69
N ILE A 108 -16.02 21.01 8.82
CA ILE A 108 -16.30 20.12 7.68
C ILE A 108 -17.62 20.55 7.04
N SER A 109 -17.55 21.18 5.87
CA SER A 109 -18.72 21.65 5.12
C SER A 109 -18.89 20.85 3.84
N GLN A 110 -19.35 19.59 3.93
CA GLN A 110 -19.51 18.77 2.72
C GLN A 110 -20.70 17.81 2.74
N ILE A 111 -21.37 17.75 1.60
CA ILE A 111 -22.13 16.58 1.14
C ILE A 111 -21.08 15.56 0.67
N TRP A 112 -21.14 14.35 1.18
CA TRP A 112 -20.18 13.30 0.84
C TRP A 112 -20.87 12.13 0.15
N ASP A 113 -20.50 11.91 -1.11
CA ASP A 113 -21.11 10.93 -2.00
C ASP A 113 -20.13 9.83 -2.43
N ARG A 114 -20.59 8.96 -3.33
CA ARG A 114 -19.81 7.81 -3.83
C ARG A 114 -18.57 8.24 -4.63
N GLY A 115 -18.61 9.38 -5.31
CA GLY A 115 -17.46 9.94 -6.01
C GLY A 115 -16.38 10.33 -5.01
N ASN A 116 -16.78 11.03 -3.94
CA ASN A 116 -15.86 11.40 -2.85
C ASN A 116 -15.22 10.17 -2.21
N GLU A 117 -15.97 9.09 -1.95
CA GLU A 117 -15.40 7.83 -1.41
C GLU A 117 -14.29 7.27 -2.29
N ARG A 118 -14.51 7.19 -3.61
CA ARG A 118 -13.53 6.64 -4.54
C ARG A 118 -12.25 7.47 -4.55
N ASP A 119 -12.39 8.78 -4.69
CA ASP A 119 -11.26 9.68 -4.84
C ASP A 119 -10.46 9.74 -3.52
N MET A 120 -11.16 9.82 -2.39
CA MET A 120 -10.57 9.79 -1.05
C MET A 120 -9.78 8.51 -0.78
N LEU A 121 -10.34 7.33 -1.08
CA LEU A 121 -9.62 6.08 -0.81
C LEU A 121 -8.38 5.95 -1.70
N ASN A 122 -8.45 6.41 -2.95
CA ASN A 122 -7.30 6.45 -3.84
C ASN A 122 -6.21 7.39 -3.28
N ASN A 123 -6.59 8.59 -2.82
CA ASN A 123 -5.67 9.54 -2.21
C ASN A 123 -5.03 9.01 -0.93
N LEU A 124 -5.82 8.34 -0.07
CA LEU A 124 -5.33 7.69 1.14
C LEU A 124 -4.26 6.66 0.80
N HIS A 125 -4.54 5.73 -0.13
CA HIS A 125 -3.57 4.68 -0.50
C HIS A 125 -2.31 5.26 -1.15
N ASN A 126 -2.45 6.27 -2.01
CA ASN A 126 -1.32 6.96 -2.62
C ASN A 126 -0.47 7.68 -1.57
N TRP A 127 -1.11 8.26 -0.55
CA TRP A 127 -0.40 8.85 0.58
C TRP A 127 0.27 7.77 1.43
N MET A 128 -0.39 6.65 1.75
CA MET A 128 0.21 5.60 2.57
C MET A 128 1.50 5.03 1.95
N GLY A 129 1.51 4.81 0.63
CA GLY A 129 2.64 4.19 -0.06
C GLY A 129 2.94 2.79 0.51
N THR A 130 4.01 2.66 1.28
CA THR A 130 4.38 1.41 1.98
C THR A 130 3.94 1.36 3.44
N GLY A 131 3.20 2.35 3.92
CA GLY A 131 2.65 2.36 5.28
C GLY A 131 1.48 1.38 5.45
N THR A 132 0.98 1.26 6.67
CA THR A 132 -0.04 0.28 7.05
C THR A 132 -1.32 0.97 7.51
N ILE A 133 -2.46 0.38 7.12
CA ILE A 133 -3.77 0.76 7.64
C ILE A 133 -4.33 -0.43 8.41
N GLU A 134 -4.58 -0.25 9.70
CA GLU A 134 -5.28 -1.21 10.52
C GLU A 134 -6.70 -0.72 10.77
N LEU A 135 -7.67 -1.59 10.50
CA LEU A 135 -9.07 -1.29 10.74
C LEU A 135 -9.69 -2.44 11.51
N THR A 136 -10.23 -2.13 12.67
CA THR A 136 -10.93 -3.08 13.53
C THR A 136 -12.37 -2.63 13.71
N LEU A 137 -13.31 -3.54 13.49
CA LEU A 137 -14.74 -3.32 13.67
C LEU A 137 -15.26 -4.29 14.74
N HIS A 138 -15.97 -3.79 15.74
CA HIS A 138 -16.56 -4.60 16.80
C HIS A 138 -18.08 -4.41 16.87
N SER A 139 -18.81 -5.50 17.09
CA SER A 139 -20.25 -5.45 17.35
C SER A 139 -20.52 -4.80 18.70
N ILE A 140 -21.65 -4.08 18.81
CA ILE A 140 -22.07 -3.40 20.03
C ILE A 140 -23.01 -4.33 20.80
N ILE A 141 -22.64 -4.69 22.03
CA ILE A 141 -23.33 -5.73 22.84
C ILE A 141 -24.85 -5.48 22.97
N ASN A 142 -25.26 -4.22 23.16
CA ASN A 142 -26.66 -3.85 23.40
C ASN A 142 -27.35 -3.23 22.17
N GLN A 143 -26.78 -3.41 20.98
CA GLN A 143 -27.31 -2.85 19.75
C GLN A 143 -27.12 -3.88 18.62
N PRO A 144 -28.03 -4.86 18.50
CA PRO A 144 -27.92 -5.94 17.52
C PRO A 144 -28.12 -5.40 16.09
N ASP A 145 -27.55 -6.12 15.13
CA ASP A 145 -27.76 -5.83 13.71
C ASP A 145 -29.20 -6.14 13.31
N GLU A 146 -29.75 -5.33 12.43
CA GLU A 146 -31.09 -5.51 11.88
C GLU A 146 -30.94 -6.01 10.45
N ILE A 147 -31.30 -7.27 10.17
CA ILE A 147 -31.13 -7.87 8.84
C ILE A 147 -32.48 -8.33 8.33
N ASN A 148 -32.95 -7.69 7.25
CA ASN A 148 -34.17 -8.07 6.52
C ASN A 148 -33.80 -8.66 5.16
N ALA A 149 -34.80 -9.06 4.38
CA ALA A 149 -34.59 -9.65 3.06
C ALA A 149 -33.95 -8.70 2.04
N THR A 150 -34.24 -7.39 2.14
CA THR A 150 -33.81 -6.39 1.14
C THR A 150 -33.01 -5.22 1.73
N ASP A 151 -33.04 -5.03 3.04
CA ASP A 151 -32.36 -3.94 3.73
C ASP A 151 -31.73 -4.48 5.02
N ALA A 152 -30.60 -3.93 5.42
CA ALA A 152 -29.90 -4.31 6.65
C ALA A 152 -29.25 -3.09 7.31
N VAL A 153 -29.18 -3.07 8.63
CA VAL A 153 -28.50 -2.04 9.41
C VAL A 153 -27.46 -2.71 10.31
N PHE A 154 -26.21 -2.27 10.19
CA PHE A 154 -25.11 -2.76 10.99
C PHE A 154 -24.61 -1.67 11.93
N TYR A 155 -24.47 -2.01 13.21
CA TYR A 155 -23.96 -1.12 14.24
C TYR A 155 -22.59 -1.59 14.71
N ARG A 156 -21.55 -0.77 14.53
CA ARG A 156 -20.18 -1.15 14.92
C ARG A 156 -19.51 -0.03 15.69
N THR A 157 -18.66 -0.39 16.64
CA THR A 157 -17.56 0.49 17.05
C THR A 157 -16.35 0.19 16.18
N TYR A 158 -15.52 1.19 15.93
CA TYR A 158 -14.32 1.02 15.12
C TYR A 158 -13.11 1.71 15.74
N VAL A 159 -11.95 1.14 15.39
CA VAL A 159 -10.64 1.76 15.58
C VAL A 159 -9.93 1.64 14.24
N LEU A 160 -9.54 2.78 13.69
CA LEU A 160 -8.77 2.88 12.46
C LEU A 160 -7.43 3.54 12.79
N LYS A 161 -6.34 2.84 12.48
CA LYS A 161 -4.99 3.34 12.65
C LYS A 161 -4.28 3.39 11.31
N THR A 162 -3.57 4.49 11.07
CA THR A 162 -2.70 4.63 9.91
C THR A 162 -1.28 4.89 10.40
N GLU A 163 -0.34 4.07 9.97
CA GLU A 163 1.07 4.22 10.31
C GLU A 163 1.89 4.41 9.04
N ARG A 164 2.56 5.56 8.94
CA ARG A 164 3.47 5.87 7.84
C ARG A 164 4.74 6.51 8.38
N SER A 165 5.84 5.77 8.30
CA SER A 165 7.16 6.21 8.77
C SER A 165 7.15 6.62 10.25
N THR A 166 7.10 7.92 10.56
CA THR A 166 7.07 8.45 11.93
C THR A 166 5.72 9.10 12.28
N VAL A 167 4.73 9.01 11.39
CA VAL A 167 3.40 9.58 11.57
C VAL A 167 2.42 8.44 11.82
N GLU A 168 1.91 8.38 13.05
CA GLU A 168 0.80 7.53 13.44
C GLU A 168 -0.44 8.40 13.67
N GLN A 169 -1.57 7.98 13.10
CA GLN A 169 -2.85 8.61 13.35
C GLN A 169 -3.87 7.55 13.74
N GLU A 170 -4.73 7.91 14.69
CA GLU A 170 -5.77 7.05 15.22
C GLU A 170 -7.12 7.74 15.17
N TYR A 171 -8.11 7.03 14.65
CA TYR A 171 -9.48 7.46 14.50
C TYR A 171 -10.39 6.43 15.17
N GLN A 172 -11.34 6.91 15.98
CA GLN A 172 -12.23 6.02 16.73
C GLN A 172 -13.65 6.57 16.74
N GLY A 173 -14.61 5.66 16.73
CA GLY A 173 -16.01 6.06 16.74
C GLY A 173 -16.96 4.88 16.75
N LYS A 174 -18.23 5.21 16.52
CA LYS A 174 -19.28 4.27 16.19
C LYS A 174 -19.76 4.58 14.80
N LEU A 175 -20.16 3.56 14.07
CA LEU A 175 -20.75 3.69 12.76
C LEU A 175 -22.04 2.91 12.67
N GLU A 176 -22.90 3.39 11.80
CA GLU A 176 -24.16 2.77 11.42
C GLU A 176 -24.22 2.69 9.91
N LEU A 177 -24.22 1.48 9.36
CA LEU A 177 -24.28 1.23 7.93
C LEU A 177 -25.67 0.73 7.56
N HIS A 178 -26.34 1.47 6.69
CA HIS A 178 -27.58 1.06 6.06
C HIS A 178 -27.25 0.44 4.72
N LEU A 179 -27.54 -0.84 4.56
CA LEU A 179 -27.32 -1.60 3.36
C LEU A 179 -28.65 -1.92 2.69
N ARG A 180 -28.59 -2.08 1.37
CA ARG A 180 -29.70 -2.51 0.53
C ARG A 180 -29.23 -3.56 -0.45
N LEU A 181 -30.04 -4.58 -0.66
CA LEU A 181 -29.85 -5.55 -1.71
C LEU A 181 -30.20 -4.91 -3.06
N GLN A 182 -29.21 -4.74 -3.93
CA GLN A 182 -29.38 -4.14 -5.25
C GLN A 182 -28.56 -4.93 -6.28
N ASP A 183 -29.20 -5.33 -7.38
CA ASP A 183 -28.58 -6.11 -8.45
C ASP A 183 -27.96 -7.44 -7.96
N GLY A 184 -28.56 -8.06 -6.94
CA GLY A 184 -28.09 -9.32 -6.36
C GLY A 184 -26.88 -9.19 -5.42
N ALA A 185 -26.47 -7.97 -5.06
CA ALA A 185 -25.40 -7.72 -4.09
C ALA A 185 -25.83 -6.71 -3.02
N TRP A 186 -25.37 -6.91 -1.79
CA TRP A 186 -25.56 -5.94 -0.71
C TRP A 186 -24.65 -4.72 -0.91
N LYS A 187 -25.26 -3.54 -0.95
CA LYS A 187 -24.57 -2.26 -1.14
C LYS A 187 -24.92 -1.30 0.00
N ILE A 188 -23.95 -0.50 0.42
CA ILE A 188 -24.10 0.54 1.43
C ILE A 188 -24.79 1.74 0.80
N LYS A 189 -25.90 2.16 1.41
CA LYS A 189 -26.70 3.32 1.00
C LYS A 189 -26.46 4.52 1.91
N HIS A 190 -26.48 4.31 3.22
CA HIS A 190 -26.14 5.35 4.19
C HIS A 190 -25.05 4.86 5.11
N TRP A 191 -24.13 5.76 5.44
CA TRP A 191 -23.13 5.53 6.46
C TRP A 191 -23.16 6.72 7.40
N TYR A 192 -23.61 6.49 8.63
CA TYR A 192 -23.55 7.48 9.70
C TYR A 192 -22.34 7.21 10.58
N ASP A 193 -21.61 8.28 10.89
CA ASP A 193 -20.44 8.24 11.73
C ASP A 193 -20.68 9.04 13.01
N PHE A 194 -20.28 8.50 14.13
CA PHE A 194 -20.52 9.07 15.45
C PHE A 194 -19.23 9.03 16.27
N ARG A 195 -18.88 10.17 16.84
CA ARG A 195 -17.72 10.25 17.74
C ARG A 195 -18.06 9.62 19.09
N SER A 196 -17.14 8.83 19.62
CA SER A 196 -17.31 8.11 20.89
C SER A 196 -16.35 8.58 22.00
N GLY A 197 -15.41 9.48 21.68
CA GLY A 197 -14.38 9.92 22.62
C GLY A 197 -13.55 11.08 22.09
N VAL A 198 -12.28 11.16 22.52
CA VAL A 198 -11.39 12.28 22.20
C VAL A 198 -10.82 12.19 20.79
N TYR A 199 -10.60 10.98 20.28
CA TYR A 199 -10.08 10.76 18.93
C TYR A 199 -11.05 11.29 17.86
N PRO A 200 -10.53 11.81 16.74
CA PRO A 200 -11.34 12.17 15.58
C PRO A 200 -12.02 10.91 15.00
N THR A 201 -13.08 11.12 14.23
CA THR A 201 -13.81 10.02 13.60
C THR A 201 -13.26 9.67 12.23
N TRP A 202 -13.72 8.55 11.67
CA TRP A 202 -13.41 8.14 10.30
C TRP A 202 -13.81 9.24 9.29
N GLY A 203 -14.87 9.99 9.57
CA GLY A 203 -15.24 11.19 8.82
C GLY A 203 -14.10 12.21 8.71
N LYS A 204 -13.33 12.46 9.78
CA LYS A 204 -12.17 13.35 9.71
C LYS A 204 -11.08 12.82 8.77
N LEU A 205 -10.77 11.52 8.84
CA LEU A 205 -9.85 10.90 7.88
C LEU A 205 -10.34 11.13 6.45
N LYS A 206 -11.62 10.87 6.19
CA LYS A 206 -12.18 11.06 4.85
C LYS A 206 -12.01 12.49 4.37
N TYR A 207 -12.29 13.46 5.23
CA TYR A 207 -12.12 14.88 4.93
C TYR A 207 -10.66 15.23 4.61
N ASP A 208 -9.69 14.70 5.35
CA ASP A 208 -8.27 14.98 5.13
C ASP A 208 -7.75 14.47 3.78
N PHE A 209 -8.34 13.40 3.26
CA PHE A 209 -7.97 12.80 1.98
C PHE A 209 -8.92 13.13 0.82
N ALA A 210 -9.83 14.10 1.01
CA ALA A 210 -10.84 14.47 0.02
C ALA A 210 -10.30 15.22 -1.22
N ILE A 211 -9.02 15.62 -1.22
CA ILE A 211 -8.41 16.61 -2.15
C ILE A 211 -7.63 15.92 -3.27
#